data_AF-A0A381ZNA4-F1
#
_entry.id   AF-A0A381ZNA4-F1
#
_cell.length_a   1.000
_cell.length_b   1.000
_cell.length_c   1.000
_cell.angle_alpha   90.00
_cell.angle_beta   90.00
_cell.angle_gamma   90.00
#
_symmetry.space_group_name_H-M   'P 1'
#
loop_
_entity.id
_entity.type
_entity.pdbx_description
1 polymer ?
#
loop_
_entity_poly.entity_id
_entity_poly.type
_entity_poly.pdbx_seq_one_letter_code
_entity_poly.pdbx_strand_id
1 'polypeptide(L)'
;MKKVKLIRYFKEVLMNRNRLLGLFLFMAIIIPQPSQAQLGGYYHMVSVYIDFTYVVREMTENEDPGNGYAVTASWPSAASPVYTHELLSFDVGDTIAVVPVPLVNPFLLQAYGVDLYLNLSEEGDMFISGTYPTIGVEDCSTSITIPPVEDPATYQLGGEPIVDEAAGTATWGFGIV
;
A
#
# COMPACT_ATOMS: atom_id res chain seq x y z
N MET A 1 34.53 -81.02 -9.24
CA MET A 1 33.77 -79.92 -8.58
C MET A 1 34.69 -78.71 -8.42
N LYS A 2 34.32 -77.57 -9.03
CA LYS A 2 35.07 -76.30 -9.00
C LYS A 2 34.70 -75.51 -7.75
N LYS A 3 35.67 -74.87 -7.09
CA LYS A 3 35.44 -73.69 -6.23
C LYS A 3 36.47 -72.62 -6.57
N VAL A 4 36.10 -71.74 -7.49
CA VAL A 4 36.83 -70.50 -7.78
C VAL A 4 36.34 -69.45 -6.78
N LYS A 5 37.25 -68.94 -5.95
CA LYS A 5 36.96 -67.93 -4.93
C LYS A 5 36.97 -66.55 -5.60
N LEU A 6 35.80 -66.09 -6.04
CA LEU A 6 35.61 -64.75 -6.58
C LEU A 6 35.62 -63.75 -5.41
N ILE A 7 36.79 -63.22 -5.08
CA ILE A 7 36.93 -62.12 -4.12
C ILE A 7 36.41 -60.86 -4.82
N ARG A 8 35.18 -60.48 -4.46
CA ARG A 8 34.54 -59.22 -4.86
C ARG A 8 35.42 -58.05 -4.39
N TYR A 9 36.06 -57.36 -5.33
CA TYR A 9 36.48 -55.97 -5.15
C TYR A 9 35.24 -55.08 -5.28
N PHE A 10 34.38 -55.07 -4.25
CA PHE A 10 33.47 -53.95 -4.05
C PHE A 10 34.05 -53.16 -2.89
N LYS A 11 35.00 -52.28 -3.22
CA LYS A 11 35.52 -51.29 -2.28
C LYS A 11 34.37 -50.32 -2.04
N GLU A 12 33.53 -50.64 -1.06
CA GLU A 12 32.62 -49.66 -0.47
C GLU A 12 33.47 -48.46 -0.11
N VAL A 13 33.24 -47.35 -0.82
CA VAL A 13 33.75 -46.05 -0.44
C VAL A 13 32.96 -45.66 0.81
N LEU A 14 33.39 -46.21 1.95
CA LEU A 14 32.86 -45.91 3.27
C LEU A 14 33.33 -44.48 3.58
N MET A 15 32.58 -43.51 3.08
CA MET A 15 32.85 -42.10 3.31
C MET A 15 32.64 -41.83 4.79
N ASN A 16 33.74 -41.54 5.50
CA ASN A 16 33.76 -41.37 6.94
C ASN A 16 32.79 -40.24 7.35
N ARG A 17 32.00 -40.42 8.42
CA ARG A 17 30.92 -39.48 8.86
C ARG A 17 31.39 -38.03 8.95
N ASN A 18 32.63 -37.80 9.38
CA ASN A 18 33.23 -36.47 9.51
C ASN A 18 33.52 -35.81 8.14
N ARG A 19 33.73 -36.60 7.08
CA ARG A 19 33.89 -36.11 5.71
C ARG A 19 32.56 -35.76 5.05
N LEU A 20 31.51 -36.51 5.37
CA LEU A 20 30.13 -36.17 4.97
C LEU A 20 29.66 -34.88 5.65
N LEU A 21 29.92 -34.72 6.95
CA LEU A 21 29.63 -33.46 7.64
C LEU A 21 30.40 -32.29 7.05
N GLY A 22 31.69 -32.46 6.77
CA GLY A 22 32.49 -31.43 6.12
C GLY A 22 31.96 -31.04 4.74
N LEU A 23 31.62 -32.02 3.89
CA LEU A 23 31.06 -31.78 2.57
C LEU A 23 29.70 -31.06 2.66
N PHE A 24 28.83 -31.46 3.58
CA PHE A 24 27.52 -30.85 3.78
C PHE A 24 27.65 -29.40 4.28
N LEU A 25 28.60 -29.14 5.19
CA LEU A 25 28.88 -27.80 5.69
C LEU A 25 29.45 -26.88 4.59
N PHE A 26 30.39 -27.39 3.78
CA PHE A 26 30.92 -26.65 2.63
C PHE A 26 29.81 -26.34 1.61
N MET A 27 28.93 -27.29 1.32
CA MET A 27 27.82 -27.04 0.40
C MET A 27 26.82 -26.03 0.97
N ALA A 28 26.50 -26.11 2.26
CA ALA A 28 25.58 -25.18 2.92
C ALA A 28 26.09 -23.73 3.00
N ILE A 29 27.42 -23.53 2.93
CA ILE A 29 28.04 -22.20 2.94
C ILE A 29 28.17 -21.61 1.53
N ILE A 30 28.34 -22.45 0.49
CA ILE A 30 28.55 -21.99 -0.89
C ILE A 30 27.23 -21.73 -1.63
N ILE A 31 26.12 -22.34 -1.18
CA ILE A 31 24.80 -22.03 -1.71
C ILE A 31 24.44 -20.61 -1.25
N PRO A 32 24.20 -19.64 -2.15
CA PRO A 32 23.74 -18.32 -1.76
C PRO A 32 22.45 -18.46 -0.96
N GLN A 33 22.46 -17.96 0.27
CA GLN A 33 21.31 -17.99 1.16
C GLN A 33 20.30 -16.96 0.64
N PRO A 34 19.06 -17.32 0.27
CA PRO A 34 18.03 -16.37 -0.14
C PRO A 34 17.42 -15.68 1.10
N SER A 35 18.26 -15.09 1.94
CA SER A 35 17.83 -14.42 3.17
C SER A 35 18.63 -13.14 3.39
N GLN A 36 18.65 -12.29 2.38
CA GLN A 36 18.66 -10.85 2.63
C GLN A 36 17.21 -10.40 2.48
N ALA A 37 16.70 -9.66 3.46
CA ALA A 37 15.42 -9.00 3.31
C ALA A 37 15.59 -7.92 2.22
N GLN A 38 15.34 -8.29 0.97
CA GLN A 38 15.41 -7.38 -0.17
C GLN A 38 14.13 -6.55 -0.15
N LEU A 39 14.29 -5.23 0.01
CA LEU A 39 13.20 -4.26 -0.11
C LEU A 39 12.76 -4.09 -1.56
N GLY A 40 13.64 -4.45 -2.51
CA GLY A 40 13.33 -4.46 -3.93
C GLY A 40 12.24 -5.49 -4.26
N GLY A 41 11.18 -5.05 -4.93
CA GLY A 41 10.03 -5.89 -5.20
C GLY A 41 8.88 -5.16 -5.86
N TYR A 42 7.93 -5.95 -6.38
CA TYR A 42 6.67 -5.46 -6.91
C TYR A 42 5.57 -5.69 -5.89
N TYR A 43 5.05 -4.61 -5.33
CA TYR A 43 4.02 -4.62 -4.30
C TYR A 43 2.68 -4.20 -4.92
N HIS A 44 1.62 -4.90 -4.52
CA HIS A 44 0.26 -4.68 -5.00
C HIS A 44 -0.67 -4.39 -3.83
N MET A 45 -1.52 -3.38 -3.98
CA MET A 45 -2.48 -2.99 -2.96
C MET A 45 -3.64 -4.00 -2.88
N VAL A 46 -3.87 -4.56 -1.69
CA VAL A 46 -4.88 -5.60 -1.43
C VAL A 46 -6.15 -5.03 -0.78
N SER A 47 -6.02 -3.90 -0.07
CA SER A 47 -7.12 -3.23 0.61
C SER A 47 -6.78 -1.76 0.88
N VAL A 48 -7.79 -0.89 0.85
CA VAL A 48 -7.67 0.49 1.31
C VAL A 48 -8.89 0.88 2.14
N TYR A 49 -8.67 1.69 3.17
CA TYR A 49 -9.73 2.27 3.97
C TYR A 49 -9.62 3.79 3.86
N ILE A 50 -10.66 4.44 3.35
CA ILE A 50 -10.69 5.87 3.08
C ILE A 50 -11.90 6.48 3.77
N ASP A 51 -11.67 7.54 4.52
CA ASP A 51 -12.73 8.33 5.16
C ASP A 51 -12.79 9.71 4.54
N PHE A 52 -13.85 10.00 3.79
CA PHE A 52 -14.13 11.36 3.31
C PHE A 52 -14.86 12.14 4.39
N THR A 53 -14.21 13.17 4.91
CA THR A 53 -14.79 14.07 5.91
C THR A 53 -15.18 15.38 5.24
N TYR A 54 -16.47 15.66 5.19
CA TYR A 54 -17.01 16.90 4.65
C TYR A 54 -17.09 17.94 5.76
N VAL A 55 -16.31 19.01 5.61
CA VAL A 55 -16.23 20.12 6.57
C VAL A 55 -16.72 21.40 5.92
N VAL A 56 -17.49 22.19 6.66
CA VAL A 56 -17.93 23.51 6.23
C VAL A 56 -16.75 24.47 6.21
N ARG A 57 -16.41 24.96 5.02
CA ARG A 57 -15.42 26.03 4.84
C ARG A 57 -16.07 27.39 4.88
N GLU A 58 -15.27 28.42 5.09
CA GLU A 58 -15.71 29.80 4.90
C GLU A 58 -16.09 30.03 3.43
N MET A 59 -17.33 30.48 3.20
CA MET A 59 -17.83 30.88 1.90
C MET A 59 -17.35 32.29 1.57
N THR A 60 -16.85 32.50 0.36
CA THR A 60 -16.42 33.81 -0.11
C THR A 60 -17.17 34.18 -1.37
N GLU A 61 -17.54 35.45 -1.53
CA GLU A 61 -18.34 35.92 -2.68
C GLU A 61 -17.68 35.64 -4.04
N ASN A 62 -16.35 35.48 -4.08
CA ASN A 62 -15.61 35.17 -5.31
C ASN A 62 -15.79 33.71 -5.77
N GLU A 63 -15.88 32.79 -4.82
CA GLU A 63 -15.92 31.35 -5.09
C GLU A 63 -17.36 30.79 -4.98
N ASP A 64 -18.17 31.39 -4.11
CA ASP A 64 -19.46 30.86 -3.66
C ASP A 64 -20.57 31.94 -3.71
N PRO A 65 -20.83 32.58 -4.86
CA PRO A 65 -21.75 33.71 -4.95
C PRO A 65 -23.19 33.32 -4.62
N GLY A 66 -23.78 33.99 -3.63
CA GLY A 66 -25.17 33.76 -3.21
C GLY A 66 -25.41 32.45 -2.44
N ASN A 67 -24.37 31.72 -2.08
CA ASN A 67 -24.48 30.55 -1.21
C ASN A 67 -24.47 30.96 0.27
N GLY A 68 -25.18 30.17 1.09
CA GLY A 68 -25.24 30.34 2.54
C GLY A 68 -24.97 29.03 3.27
N TYR A 69 -24.87 29.11 4.59
CA TYR A 69 -24.59 27.95 5.44
C TYR A 69 -25.84 27.16 5.86
N ALA A 70 -27.01 27.59 5.39
CA ALA A 70 -28.29 27.01 5.72
C ALA A 70 -28.80 26.10 4.59
N VAL A 71 -29.17 24.87 4.95
CA VAL A 71 -29.93 23.96 4.10
C VAL A 71 -31.39 24.41 4.12
N THR A 72 -31.89 24.90 2.99
CA THR A 72 -33.26 25.40 2.89
C THR A 72 -34.15 24.49 2.04
N ALA A 73 -35.37 24.25 2.50
CA ALA A 73 -36.44 23.67 1.69
C ALA A 73 -37.28 24.79 1.07
N SER A 74 -37.47 24.72 -0.24
CA SER A 74 -38.19 25.72 -1.02
C SER A 74 -39.32 25.09 -1.82
N TRP A 75 -40.49 25.72 -1.81
CA TRP A 75 -41.68 25.29 -2.56
C TRP A 75 -42.13 26.41 -3.53
N PRO A 76 -42.60 26.10 -4.75
CA PRO A 76 -42.72 24.77 -5.38
C PRO A 76 -41.38 24.20 -5.88
N SER A 77 -40.36 25.03 -6.05
CA SER A 77 -38.99 24.61 -6.38
C SER A 77 -37.97 25.59 -5.83
N ALA A 78 -36.69 25.19 -5.78
CA ALA A 78 -35.59 26.06 -5.37
C ALA A 78 -35.31 27.20 -6.37
N ALA A 79 -35.63 27.02 -7.65
CA ALA A 79 -35.41 28.03 -8.69
C ALA A 79 -36.46 29.16 -8.67
N SER A 80 -37.69 28.86 -8.27
CA SER A 80 -38.79 29.82 -8.16
C SER A 80 -39.56 29.63 -6.85
N PRO A 81 -38.94 29.96 -5.69
CA PRO A 81 -39.56 29.74 -4.39
C PRO A 81 -40.67 30.76 -4.11
N VAL A 82 -41.83 30.28 -3.69
CA VAL A 82 -42.91 31.06 -3.07
C VAL A 82 -42.79 31.03 -1.55
N TYR A 83 -42.23 29.96 -1.01
CA TYR A 83 -41.95 29.78 0.41
C TYR A 83 -40.61 29.06 0.56
N THR A 84 -39.79 29.55 1.50
CA THR A 84 -38.51 28.97 1.85
C THR A 84 -38.42 28.82 3.36
N HIS A 85 -37.98 27.67 3.83
CA HIS A 85 -37.77 27.36 5.23
C HIS A 85 -36.39 26.77 5.44
N GLU A 86 -35.67 27.25 6.45
CA GLU A 86 -34.40 26.67 6.87
C GLU A 86 -34.65 25.36 7.63
N LEU A 87 -33.95 24.30 7.26
CA LEU A 87 -34.03 22.99 7.90
C LEU A 87 -32.90 22.79 8.90
N LEU A 88 -31.68 23.11 8.46
CA LEU A 88 -30.42 22.91 9.19
C LEU A 88 -29.49 24.06 8.82
N SER A 89 -28.76 24.58 9.78
CA SER A 89 -27.63 25.49 9.56
C SER A 89 -26.35 24.85 10.05
N PHE A 90 -25.25 25.21 9.40
CA PHE A 90 -23.91 24.83 9.79
C PHE A 90 -23.09 26.08 10.07
N ASP A 91 -22.15 25.99 11.01
CA ASP A 91 -21.14 27.00 11.21
C ASP A 91 -19.83 26.60 10.50
N VAL A 92 -18.97 27.59 10.22
CA VAL A 92 -17.65 27.33 9.63
C VAL A 92 -16.84 26.44 10.57
N GLY A 93 -16.35 25.32 10.05
CA GLY A 93 -15.64 24.30 10.81
C GLY A 93 -16.50 23.11 11.23
N ASP A 94 -17.82 23.15 11.04
CA ASP A 94 -18.69 22.01 11.33
C ASP A 94 -18.45 20.85 10.35
N THR A 95 -18.60 19.63 10.86
CA THR A 95 -18.55 18.42 10.03
C THR A 95 -19.96 18.05 9.57
N ILE A 96 -20.20 18.09 8.26
CA ILE A 96 -21.51 17.75 7.66
C ILE A 96 -21.72 16.24 7.70
N ALA A 97 -20.73 15.50 7.21
CA ALA A 97 -20.81 14.05 7.10
C ALA A 97 -19.41 13.44 7.03
N VAL A 98 -19.28 12.23 7.58
CA VAL A 98 -18.15 11.35 7.35
C VAL A 98 -18.66 10.18 6.53
N VAL A 99 -18.11 9.99 5.33
CA VAL A 99 -18.48 8.91 4.42
C VAL A 99 -17.32 7.92 4.35
N PRO A 100 -17.39 6.79 5.08
CA PRO A 100 -16.38 5.75 5.01
C PRO A 100 -16.55 4.94 3.73
N VAL A 101 -15.44 4.68 3.04
CA VAL A 101 -15.37 3.81 1.85
C VAL A 101 -14.44 2.63 2.15
N PRO A 102 -14.96 1.57 2.79
CA PRO A 102 -14.15 0.42 3.17
C PRO A 102 -13.93 -0.53 1.98
N LEU A 103 -12.82 -0.35 1.26
CA LEU A 103 -12.38 -1.28 0.21
C LEU A 103 -11.47 -2.35 0.82
N VAL A 104 -12.07 -3.20 1.65
CA VAL A 104 -11.36 -4.16 2.51
C VAL A 104 -10.89 -5.42 1.80
N ASN A 105 -11.19 -5.60 0.52
CA ASN A 105 -10.75 -6.75 -0.24
C ASN A 105 -10.48 -6.41 -1.72
N PRO A 106 -9.71 -7.25 -2.43
CA PRO A 106 -9.38 -7.02 -3.84
C PRO A 106 -10.58 -6.98 -4.78
N PHE A 107 -11.66 -7.70 -4.45
CA PHE A 107 -12.87 -7.72 -5.27
C PHE A 107 -13.57 -6.36 -5.26
N LEU A 108 -13.67 -5.72 -4.09
CA LEU A 108 -14.21 -4.37 -3.94
C LEU A 108 -13.31 -3.35 -4.65
N LEU A 109 -11.99 -3.47 -4.53
CA LEU A 109 -11.05 -2.62 -5.27
C LEU A 109 -11.29 -2.66 -6.79
N GLN A 110 -11.39 -3.87 -7.37
CA GLN A 110 -11.68 -4.03 -8.80
C GLN A 110 -13.06 -3.51 -9.19
N ALA A 111 -14.09 -3.71 -8.37
CA ALA A 111 -15.44 -3.23 -8.65
C ALA A 111 -15.51 -1.71 -8.81
N TYR A 112 -14.65 -0.99 -8.07
CA TYR A 112 -14.50 0.45 -8.17
C TYR A 112 -13.34 0.88 -9.09
N GLY A 113 -12.64 -0.03 -9.77
CA GLY A 113 -11.56 0.32 -10.68
C GLY A 113 -10.32 0.91 -10.00
N VAL A 114 -10.12 0.60 -8.72
CA VAL A 114 -8.95 1.01 -7.93
C VAL A 114 -7.91 -0.10 -7.98
N ASP A 115 -6.71 0.22 -8.45
CA ASP A 115 -5.63 -0.75 -8.60
C ASP A 115 -4.28 -0.03 -8.51
N LEU A 116 -3.53 -0.19 -7.41
CA LEU A 116 -2.28 0.54 -7.17
C LEU A 116 -1.10 -0.43 -7.01
N TYR A 117 0.00 -0.09 -7.68
CA TYR A 117 1.24 -0.83 -7.70
C TYR A 117 2.40 0.04 -7.24
N LEU A 118 3.31 -0.57 -6.51
CA LEU A 118 4.57 0.03 -6.10
C LEU A 118 5.71 -0.87 -6.56
N ASN A 119 6.56 -0.35 -7.42
CA ASN A 119 7.80 -0.99 -7.82
C ASN A 119 8.95 -0.33 -7.05
N LEU A 120 9.68 -1.12 -6.26
CA LEU A 120 10.88 -0.69 -5.57
C LEU A 120 12.09 -1.37 -6.20
N SER A 121 13.05 -0.55 -6.66
CA SER A 121 14.36 -0.99 -7.13
C SER A 121 15.34 -1.04 -5.97
N GLU A 122 16.28 -1.99 -5.96
CA GLU A 122 17.39 -2.00 -4.98
C GLU A 122 18.35 -0.81 -5.14
N GLU A 123 18.29 -0.12 -6.29
CA GLU A 123 19.14 1.03 -6.61
C GLU A 123 18.63 2.34 -5.97
N GLY A 124 17.49 2.31 -5.28
CA GLY A 124 16.89 3.46 -4.60
C GLY A 124 15.76 4.15 -5.37
N ASP A 125 15.36 3.60 -6.51
CA ASP A 125 14.22 4.14 -7.28
C ASP A 125 12.90 3.52 -6.83
N MET A 126 11.85 4.33 -6.80
CA MET A 126 10.47 3.87 -6.66
C MET A 126 9.60 4.37 -7.80
N PHE A 127 8.62 3.55 -8.17
CA PHE A 127 7.61 3.94 -9.13
C PHE A 127 6.24 3.49 -8.64
N ILE A 128 5.36 4.46 -8.43
CA ILE A 128 3.95 4.21 -8.10
C ILE A 128 3.16 4.31 -9.39
N SER A 129 2.38 3.26 -9.69
CA SER A 129 1.55 3.23 -10.89
C SER A 129 0.18 2.63 -10.62
N GLY A 130 -0.82 3.00 -11.42
CA GLY A 130 -2.15 2.41 -11.37
C GLY A 130 -3.24 3.46 -11.27
N THR A 131 -4.26 3.21 -10.47
CA THR A 131 -5.42 4.09 -10.27
C THR A 131 -5.70 4.27 -8.80
N TYR A 132 -5.97 5.51 -8.39
CA TYR A 132 -6.27 5.84 -7.00
C TYR A 132 -7.48 6.78 -6.94
N PRO A 133 -8.43 6.56 -6.00
CA PRO A 133 -9.61 7.40 -5.89
C PRO A 133 -9.23 8.81 -5.40
N THR A 134 -9.71 9.81 -6.10
CA THR A 134 -9.63 11.22 -5.70
C THR A 134 -11.01 11.88 -5.82
N ILE A 135 -11.11 13.11 -5.36
CA ILE A 135 -12.32 13.92 -5.47
C ILE A 135 -12.17 14.89 -6.64
N GLY A 136 -13.11 14.84 -7.57
CA GLY A 136 -13.29 15.87 -8.59
C GLY A 136 -14.37 16.85 -8.13
N VAL A 137 -14.22 18.12 -8.50
CA VAL A 137 -15.26 19.14 -8.30
C VAL A 137 -15.83 19.48 -9.67
N GLU A 138 -17.10 19.13 -9.87
CA GLU A 138 -17.89 19.51 -11.05
C GLU A 138 -19.17 20.18 -10.52
N ASP A 139 -19.49 21.39 -10.96
CA ASP A 139 -20.68 22.14 -10.55
C ASP A 139 -20.91 22.26 -9.03
N CYS A 140 -19.86 22.53 -8.26
CA CYS A 140 -19.89 22.57 -6.78
C CYS A 140 -20.35 21.25 -6.13
N SER A 141 -20.40 20.15 -6.89
CA SER A 141 -20.67 18.81 -6.44
C SER A 141 -19.38 18.01 -6.45
N THR A 142 -19.02 17.45 -5.31
CA THR A 142 -17.87 16.54 -5.24
C THR A 142 -18.29 15.18 -5.76
N SER A 143 -17.66 14.72 -6.84
CA SER A 143 -17.81 13.35 -7.32
C SER A 143 -16.51 12.58 -7.12
N ILE A 144 -16.63 11.27 -6.88
CA ILE A 144 -15.47 10.40 -6.80
C ILE A 144 -14.99 10.17 -8.24
N THR A 145 -13.74 10.51 -8.51
CA THR A 145 -13.07 10.23 -9.78
C THR A 145 -11.83 9.38 -9.52
N ILE A 146 -11.48 8.53 -10.48
CA ILE A 146 -10.43 7.53 -10.30
C ILE A 146 -9.45 7.65 -11.48
N PRO A 147 -8.56 8.66 -11.45
CA PRO A 147 -7.59 8.87 -12.50
C PRO A 147 -6.44 7.86 -12.42
N PRO A 148 -5.74 7.64 -13.55
CA PRO A 148 -4.46 6.96 -13.52
C PRO A 148 -3.41 7.82 -12.81
N VAL A 149 -2.53 7.18 -12.05
CA VAL A 149 -1.41 7.79 -11.35
C VAL A 149 -0.12 7.14 -11.87
N GLU A 150 0.86 7.98 -12.17
CA GLU A 150 2.24 7.59 -12.45
C GLU A 150 3.14 8.57 -11.69
N ASP A 151 3.84 8.08 -10.66
CA ASP A 151 4.68 8.91 -9.79
C ASP A 151 6.06 8.25 -9.60
N PRO A 152 7.08 8.73 -10.35
CA PRO A 152 8.46 8.33 -10.13
C PRO A 152 9.05 9.11 -8.95
N ALA A 153 9.57 8.39 -7.96
CA ALA A 153 10.25 8.97 -6.82
C ALA A 153 11.50 8.16 -6.45
N THR A 154 12.28 8.66 -5.50
CA THR A 154 13.47 7.97 -4.99
C THR A 154 13.33 7.73 -3.49
N TYR A 155 13.75 6.57 -3.01
CA TYR A 155 13.83 6.30 -1.58
C TYR A 155 15.29 6.13 -1.18
N GLN A 156 15.58 6.47 0.07
CA GLN A 156 16.86 6.23 0.68
C GLN A 156 16.68 5.29 1.87
N LEU A 157 17.54 4.29 1.95
CA LEU A 157 17.66 3.49 3.17
C LEU A 157 18.26 4.39 4.26
N GLY A 158 17.64 4.37 5.43
CA GLY A 158 18.24 4.97 6.62
C GLY A 158 19.57 4.29 6.89
N GLY A 159 20.56 5.08 7.34
CA GLY A 159 21.94 4.64 7.58
C GLY A 159 22.07 3.56 8.66
N GLU A 160 23.00 3.74 9.61
CA GLU A 160 23.28 2.71 10.62
C GLU A 160 22.00 2.22 11.33
N PRO A 161 21.82 0.89 11.49
CA PRO A 161 20.65 0.33 12.13
C PRO A 161 20.63 0.67 13.62
N ILE A 162 19.43 0.78 14.19
CA ILE A 162 19.30 0.81 15.64
C ILE A 162 19.46 -0.62 16.14
N VAL A 163 20.55 -0.88 16.86
CA VAL A 163 20.86 -2.20 17.43
C VAL A 163 20.44 -2.27 18.89
N ASP A 164 19.67 -3.29 19.24
CA ASP A 164 19.45 -3.72 20.61
C ASP A 164 20.22 -5.03 20.83
N GLU A 165 21.41 -4.91 21.44
CA GLU A 165 22.31 -6.03 21.71
C GLU A 165 21.76 -7.00 22.78
N ALA A 166 20.85 -6.54 23.65
CA ALA A 166 20.24 -7.37 24.68
C ALA A 166 19.11 -8.24 24.12
N ALA A 167 18.35 -7.71 23.16
CA ALA A 167 17.31 -8.44 22.44
C ALA A 167 17.82 -9.18 21.19
N GLY A 168 19.04 -8.88 20.72
CA GLY A 168 19.61 -9.45 19.50
C GLY A 168 18.89 -8.98 18.23
N THR A 169 18.32 -7.76 18.26
CA THR A 169 17.52 -7.22 17.16
C THR A 169 18.20 -6.00 16.55
N ALA A 170 18.16 -5.90 15.22
CA ALA A 170 18.55 -4.70 14.49
C ALA A 170 17.34 -4.17 13.72
N THR A 171 17.02 -2.88 13.90
CA THR A 171 15.92 -2.20 13.21
C THR A 171 16.49 -1.26 12.15
N TRP A 172 16.03 -1.42 10.92
CA TRP A 172 16.38 -0.59 9.77
C TRP A 172 15.19 0.30 9.41
N GLY A 173 15.46 1.58 9.16
CA GLY A 173 14.45 2.53 8.67
C GLY A 173 14.63 2.78 7.16
N PHE A 174 13.56 3.16 6.48
CA PHE A 174 13.62 3.73 5.14
C PHE A 174 12.92 5.09 5.13
N GLY A 175 13.41 6.01 4.28
CA GLY A 175 12.82 7.32 4.06
C GLY A 175 12.49 7.52 2.58
N ILE A 176 11.32 8.09 2.32
CA ILE A 176 10.92 8.59 1.00
C ILE A 176 11.40 10.04 0.92
N VAL A 177 12.09 10.40 -0.17
CA VAL A 177 12.71 11.73 -0.36
C VAL A 177 11.94 12.54 -1.39
#